data_AF-A0A3D4KY95-F1
#
_entry.id   AF-A0A3D4KY95-F1
#
_cell.length_a   1.000
_cell.length_b   1.000
_cell.length_c   1.000
_cell.angle_alpha   90.00
_cell.angle_beta   90.00
_cell.angle_gamma   90.00
#
_symmetry.space_group_name_H-M   'P 1'
#
loop_
_entity.id
_entity.type
_entity.pdbx_description
1 polymer ?
#
loop_
_entity_poly.entity_id
_entity_poly.type
_entity_poly.pdbx_seq_one_letter_code
_entity_poly.pdbx_strand_id
1 'polypeptide(L)' 'DTEDIAGEAELDPQRYGVIVTKGARRGLLLPNLDGVDTVEEQIAIAKQKAGISPSESVSLQRFEVVRHE' A
#
# COMPACT_ATOMS: atom_id res chain seq x y z
N ASP A 1 -5.36 12.12 -4.70
CA ASP A 1 -3.94 12.41 -4.39
C ASP A 1 -3.35 11.35 -3.47
N THR A 2 -2.03 11.36 -3.27
CA THR A 2 -1.34 10.45 -2.33
C THR A 2 -0.87 11.22 -1.09
N GLU A 3 -0.98 10.62 0.09
CA GLU A 3 -0.57 11.19 1.37
C GLU A 3 0.47 10.30 2.05
N ASP A 4 1.55 10.87 2.57
CA ASP A 4 2.52 10.14 3.41
C ASP A 4 1.86 9.75 4.74
N ILE A 5 2.17 8.55 5.23
CA ILE A 5 1.67 8.05 6.52
C ILE A 5 2.83 7.60 7.41
N ALA A 6 2.65 7.72 8.72
CA ALA A 6 3.66 7.31 9.70
C ALA A 6 3.69 5.79 9.90
N GLY A 7 2.59 5.09 9.60
CA GLY A 7 2.53 3.64 9.73
C GLY A 7 1.18 3.02 9.39
N GLU A 8 1.10 1.72 9.64
CA GLU A 8 0.01 0.83 9.23
C GLU A 8 -1.35 1.19 9.88
N ALA A 9 -1.33 1.79 11.08
CA ALA A 9 -2.54 2.23 11.78
C ALA A 9 -3.34 3.33 11.05
N GLU A 10 -2.75 3.96 10.03
CA GLU A 10 -3.41 4.99 9.21
C GLU A 10 -3.99 4.42 7.91
N LEU A 11 -3.93 3.10 7.72
CA LEU A 11 -4.49 2.37 6.59
C LEU A 11 -5.72 1.57 7.00
N ASP A 12 -6.65 1.49 6.05
CA ASP A 12 -7.78 0.59 6.04
C ASP A 12 -7.77 -0.05 4.64
N PRO A 13 -7.59 -1.38 4.53
CA PRO A 13 -7.42 -2.04 3.24
C PRO A 13 -8.68 -1.96 2.36
N GLN A 14 -9.86 -1.68 2.92
CA GLN A 14 -11.09 -1.49 2.15
C GLN A 14 -11.24 -0.06 1.61
N ARG A 15 -10.66 0.94 2.30
CA ARG A 15 -10.80 2.35 1.94
C ARG A 15 -9.62 2.89 1.14
N TYR A 16 -8.40 2.54 1.57
CA TYR A 16 -7.17 3.12 1.05
C TYR A 16 -6.36 2.13 0.23
N GLY A 17 -5.87 2.61 -0.92
CA GLY A 17 -4.75 1.99 -1.59
C GLY A 17 -3.46 2.38 -0.88
N VAL A 18 -2.46 1.50 -0.95
CA VAL A 18 -1.14 1.70 -0.36
C VAL A 18 -0.07 1.77 -1.43
N ILE A 19 0.89 2.66 -1.25
CA ILE A 19 2.12 2.76 -2.02
C ILE A 19 3.29 2.51 -1.07
N VAL A 20 4.19 1.61 -1.48
CA VAL A 20 5.45 1.35 -0.78
C VAL A 20 6.61 1.85 -1.64
N THR A 21 7.59 2.54 -1.05
CA THR A 21 8.77 3.03 -1.78
C THR A 21 10.07 2.70 -1.04
N LYS A 22 11.07 2.23 -1.80
CA LYS A 22 12.45 2.02 -1.33
C LYS A 22 13.46 2.39 -2.42
N GLY A 23 14.00 3.60 -2.33
CA GLY A 23 14.87 4.15 -3.38
C GLY A 23 14.10 4.24 -4.71
N ALA A 24 14.62 3.60 -5.75
CA ALA A 24 13.96 3.54 -7.07
C ALA A 24 12.83 2.50 -7.18
N ARG A 25 12.69 1.58 -6.20
CA ARG A 25 11.65 0.54 -6.22
C ARG A 25 10.36 1.09 -5.61
N ARG A 26 9.25 0.88 -6.30
CA ARG A 26 7.92 1.34 -5.87
C ARG A 26 6.86 0.31 -6.22
N GLY A 27 5.95 0.06 -5.28
CA GLY A 27 4.81 -0.83 -5.45
C GLY A 27 3.54 -0.15 -5.00
N LEU A 28 2.42 -0.53 -5.60
CA LEU A 28 1.10 -0.03 -5.26
C LEU A 28 0.14 -1.20 -5.17
N LEU A 29 -0.78 -1.13 -4.21
CA LEU A 29 -1.94 -1.98 -4.15
C LEU A 29 -3.20 -1.14 -3.96
N LEU A 30 -4.27 -1.50 -4.68
CA LEU A 30 -5.55 -0.83 -4.61
C LEU A 30 -6.28 -1.20 -3.31
N PRO A 31 -7.23 -0.36 -2.84
CA PRO A 31 -8.16 -0.76 -1.79
C PRO A 31 -9.14 -1.82 -2.29
N ASN A 32 -9.78 -2.49 -1.33
CA ASN A 32 -10.94 -3.35 -1.53
C ASN A 32 -10.72 -4.46 -2.57
N LEU A 33 -9.61 -5.19 -2.42
CA LEU A 33 -9.28 -6.34 -3.25
C LEU A 33 -9.72 -7.63 -2.57
N ASP A 34 -10.38 -8.51 -3.32
CA ASP A 34 -10.76 -9.84 -2.84
C ASP A 34 -9.54 -10.63 -2.37
N GLY A 35 -9.61 -11.15 -1.14
CA GLY A 35 -8.54 -11.94 -0.53
C GLY A 35 -7.40 -11.12 0.09
N VAL A 36 -7.60 -9.81 0.32
CA VAL A 36 -6.69 -8.95 1.09
C VAL A 36 -7.47 -8.34 2.24
N ASP A 37 -7.40 -8.98 3.41
CA ASP A 37 -8.24 -8.63 4.56
C ASP A 37 -7.50 -7.77 5.60
N THR A 38 -6.17 -7.72 5.53
CA THR A 38 -5.32 -7.01 6.50
C THR A 38 -4.40 -5.98 5.85
N VAL A 39 -4.01 -4.96 6.62
CA VAL A 39 -3.06 -3.93 6.17
C VAL A 39 -1.69 -4.54 5.90
N GLU A 40 -1.27 -5.48 6.76
CA GLU A 40 0.00 -6.20 6.67
C GLU A 40 0.09 -6.99 5.35
N GLU A 41 -0.98 -7.71 4.97
CA GLU A 41 -1.06 -8.39 3.68
C GLU A 41 -1.00 -7.40 2.52
N GLN A 42 -1.75 -6.29 2.61
CA GLN A 42 -1.77 -5.26 1.58
C GLN A 42 -0.37 -4.70 1.31
N ILE A 43 0.38 -4.38 2.38
CA ILE A 43 1.75 -3.89 2.31
C ILE A 43 2.69 -4.98 1.78
N ALA A 44 2.56 -6.22 2.25
CA ALA A 44 3.41 -7.34 1.82
C ALA A 44 3.28 -7.60 0.31
N ILE A 45 2.05 -7.60 -0.23
CA ILE A 45 1.79 -7.75 -1.66
C ILE A 45 2.35 -6.55 -2.44
N ALA A 46 2.18 -5.33 -1.94
CA ALA A 46 2.76 -4.14 -2.57
C ALA A 46 4.29 -4.20 -2.63
N LYS A 47 4.95 -4.65 -1.55
CA LYS A 47 6.40 -4.87 -1.50
C LYS A 47 6.83 -5.94 -2.50
N GLN A 48 6.12 -7.07 -2.55
CA GLN A 48 6.41 -8.14 -3.49
C GLN A 48 6.33 -7.66 -4.95
N LYS A 49 5.28 -6.90 -5.32
CA LYS A 49 5.12 -6.32 -6.65
C LYS A 49 6.23 -5.32 -7.01
N ALA A 50 6.84 -4.68 -6.01
CA ALA A 50 7.96 -3.76 -6.16
C ALA A 50 9.34 -4.44 -6.18
N GLY A 51 9.42 -5.76 -5.97
CA GLY A 51 10.69 -6.45 -5.74
C GLY A 51 11.40 -6.00 -4.45
N ILE A 52 10.63 -5.67 -3.41
CA ILE A 52 11.12 -5.29 -2.08
C ILE A 52 10.96 -6.49 -1.14
N SER A 53 12.03 -6.85 -0.44
CA SER A 53 11.98 -7.95 0.55
C SER A 53 11.06 -7.58 1.72
N PRO A 54 10.32 -8.53 2.31
CA PRO A 54 9.45 -8.28 3.46
C PRO A 54 10.17 -7.59 4.64
N SER A 55 11.44 -7.94 4.85
CA SER A 55 12.29 -7.39 5.91
C SER A 55 12.81 -5.97 5.64
N GLU A 56 12.70 -5.47 4.42
CA GLU A 56 13.15 -4.12 4.09
C GLU A 56 12.16 -3.07 4.60
N SER A 57 12.70 -2.04 5.24
CA SER A 57 11.95 -0.83 5.59
C SER A 57 11.62 -0.03 4.33
N VAL A 58 10.40 0.50 4.26
CA VAL A 58 9.86 1.30 3.15
C VAL A 58 9.22 2.57 3.69
N SER A 59 9.13 3.62 2.87
CA SER A 59 8.15 4.67 3.13
C SER A 59 6.77 4.22 2.65
N LEU A 60 5.73 4.65 3.36
CA LEU A 60 4.35 4.33 3.08
C LEU A 60 3.61 5.60 2.68
N GLN A 61 2.76 5.46 1.67
CA GLN A 61 1.77 6.48 1.31
C GLN A 61 0.42 5.81 1.10
N ARG A 62 -0.66 6.53 1.36
CA ARG A 62 -2.04 6.09 1.09
C ARG A 62 -2.69 6.95 0.01
N PHE A 63 -3.71 6.41 -0.65
CA PHE A 63 -4.57 7.17 -1.56
C PHE A 63 -5.99 6.58 -1.59
N GLU A 64 -6.97 7.42 -1.88
CA GLU A 64 -8.35 6.99 -2.11
C GLU A 64 -8.62 6.84 -3.62
N VAL A 65 -9.37 5.81 -3.99
CA VAL A 65 -9.82 5.60 -5.37
C VAL A 65 -11.20 6.23 -5.54
N VAL A 66 -11.27 7.32 -6.30
CA VAL A 66 -12.54 7.88 -6.76
C VAL A 66 -12.88 7.22 -8.10
N ARG A 67 -14.02 6.53 -8.18
CA ARG A 67 -14.54 6.04 -9.46
C ARG A 67 -15.18 7.22 -10.17
N HIS A 68 -14.67 7.55 -11.37
CA HIS A 68 -15.40 8.40 -12.30
C HIS A 68 -16.43 7.51 -13.02
N GLU A 69 -17.69 7.93 -13.00
CA GLU A 69 -18.78 7.28 -13.75
C GLU A 69 -18.59 7.39 -15.28
#